data_AF-A0A831T977-F1
#
_entry.id   AF-A0A831T977-F1
#
_cell.length_a   1.000
_cell.length_b   1.000
_cell.length_c   1.000
_cell.angle_alpha   90.00
_cell.angle_beta   90.00
_cell.angle_gamma   90.00
#
_symmetry.space_group_name_H-M   'P 1'
#
loop_
_entity.id
_entity.type
_entity.pdbx_description
1 polymer ?
#
loop_
_entity_poly.entity_id
_entity_poly.type
_entity_poly.pdbx_seq_one_letter_code
_entity_poly.pdbx_strand_id
1 'polypeptide(L)'
;MNLICPHCQKTVAVADELGGQTTRCSHCGGPFTVPLPPAPPPPPEIARTVPLKAVQEPQSNAGTRAESIVSSSYRGELRPQFAVTLHPEVVRWTVPGCLLLMFIFLFFPWISSPLEGKYAFTQTGFGAAFGYAEPTAEPSLRPAPWVILFFLVVLAGVLASVGLTAHRFLLPRTSVTLPPIVDSIANHRTYVLGTIALLAFLFLGLQMVMGFSAEAKDFTAAVPEHFKDVPKDFDQIMKALLHRTVWLKMTFTLSLIGVLAALADFWLERRPNRPPPRLVAEW
;
A
#
# COMPACT_ATOMS: atom_id res chain seq x y z
N MET A 1 -32.05 28.70 25.29
CA MET A 1 -31.81 29.67 24.20
C MET A 1 -32.32 29.16 22.84
N ASN A 2 -32.60 30.06 21.88
CA ASN A 2 -32.95 29.71 20.50
C ASN A 2 -31.73 29.90 19.59
N LEU A 3 -31.33 28.85 18.86
CA LEU A 3 -30.18 28.85 17.95
C LEU A 3 -30.61 28.43 16.53
N ILE A 4 -29.92 28.92 15.51
CA ILE A 4 -30.17 28.49 14.12
C ILE A 4 -29.29 27.27 13.83
N CYS A 5 -29.91 26.15 13.42
CA CYS A 5 -29.16 24.95 13.08
C CYS A 5 -28.32 25.17 11.80
N PRO A 6 -27.01 24.87 11.80
CA PRO A 6 -26.15 25.08 10.62
C PRO A 6 -26.49 24.14 9.44
N HIS A 7 -27.18 23.03 9.70
CA HIS A 7 -27.53 22.04 8.69
C HIS A 7 -28.82 22.36 7.93
N CYS A 8 -29.87 22.80 8.64
CA CYS A 8 -31.19 23.00 8.05
C CYS A 8 -31.72 24.44 8.16
N GLN A 9 -30.96 25.35 8.77
CA GLN A 9 -31.29 26.77 8.98
C GLN A 9 -32.60 27.05 9.73
N LYS A 10 -33.19 26.03 10.39
CA LYS A 10 -34.35 26.22 11.27
C LYS A 10 -33.91 26.58 12.68
N THR A 11 -34.72 27.40 13.37
CA THR A 11 -34.54 27.74 14.78
C THR A 11 -34.86 26.55 15.67
N VAL A 12 -33.93 26.19 16.56
CA VAL A 12 -34.06 25.09 17.52
C VAL A 12 -33.93 25.68 18.93
N ALA A 13 -34.86 25.31 19.80
CA ALA A 13 -34.77 25.61 21.22
C ALA A 13 -33.85 24.58 21.90
N VAL A 14 -32.80 25.07 22.57
CA VAL A 14 -31.81 24.24 23.28
C VAL A 14 -31.71 24.73 24.72
N ALA A 15 -31.60 23.81 25.69
CA ALA A 15 -31.36 24.15 27.09
C ALA A 15 -29.98 24.82 27.26
N ASP A 16 -29.90 25.84 28.11
CA ASP A 16 -28.66 26.61 28.30
C ASP A 16 -27.53 25.78 28.94
N GLU A 17 -27.89 24.70 29.64
CA GLU A 17 -27.02 23.70 30.26
C GLU A 17 -26.14 22.95 29.25
N LEU A 18 -26.57 22.90 27.99
CA LEU A 18 -25.88 22.17 26.93
C LEU A 18 -24.79 23.01 26.24
N GLY A 19 -24.52 24.23 26.72
CA GLY A 19 -23.43 25.08 26.23
C GLY A 19 -22.09 24.34 26.22
N GLY A 20 -21.44 24.27 25.05
CA GLY A 20 -20.19 23.53 24.83
C GLY A 20 -20.34 22.06 24.50
N GLN A 21 -21.55 21.48 24.60
CA GLN A 21 -21.80 20.09 24.26
C GLN A 21 -22.33 19.95 22.82
N THR A 22 -22.09 18.79 22.21
CA THR A 22 -22.60 18.44 20.88
C THR A 22 -23.98 17.80 21.02
N THR A 23 -24.99 18.42 20.42
CA THR A 23 -26.40 17.96 20.46
C THR A 23 -26.91 17.68 19.05
N ARG A 24 -28.09 17.06 18.90
CA ARG A 24 -28.72 16.81 17.59
C ARG A 24 -29.93 17.72 17.37
N CYS A 25 -30.08 18.24 16.15
CA CYS A 25 -31.21 19.08 15.76
C CYS A 25 -32.53 18.28 15.77
N SER A 26 -33.58 18.80 16.41
CA SER A 26 -34.92 18.18 16.45
C SER A 26 -35.62 18.11 15.08
N HIS A 27 -35.19 18.90 14.10
CA HIS A 27 -35.79 18.93 12.76
C HIS A 27 -35.06 18.07 11.73
N CYS A 28 -33.73 17.97 11.77
CA CYS A 28 -32.94 17.27 10.75
C CYS A 28 -32.03 16.15 11.31
N GLY A 29 -31.89 16.02 12.63
CA GLY A 29 -31.02 15.03 13.27
C GLY A 29 -29.52 15.31 13.19
N GLY A 30 -29.09 16.35 12.44
CA GLY A 30 -27.68 16.72 12.30
C GLY A 30 -27.04 17.15 13.63
N PRO A 31 -25.80 16.71 13.93
CA PRO A 31 -25.09 17.11 15.14
C PRO A 31 -24.56 18.54 15.01
N PHE A 32 -24.67 19.34 16.07
CA PHE A 32 -24.05 20.67 16.15
C PHE A 32 -23.62 20.98 17.58
N THR A 33 -22.59 21.82 17.72
CA THR A 33 -22.05 22.23 19.02
C THR A 33 -22.72 23.52 19.47
N VAL A 34 -23.23 23.52 20.70
CA VAL A 34 -23.92 24.66 21.29
C VAL A 34 -22.87 25.68 21.78
N PRO A 35 -22.95 26.98 21.44
CA PRO A 35 -22.00 27.98 21.94
C PRO A 35 -22.07 28.10 23.46
N LEU A 36 -20.93 28.28 24.14
CA LEU A 36 -20.95 28.62 25.56
C LEU A 36 -21.53 30.04 25.74
N PRO A 37 -22.43 30.25 26.71
CA PRO A 37 -22.81 31.60 27.09
C PRO A 37 -21.57 32.38 27.56
N PRO A 38 -21.43 33.66 27.22
CA PRO A 38 -20.33 34.48 27.69
C PRO A 38 -20.30 34.48 29.22
N ALA A 39 -19.13 34.17 29.79
CA ALA A 39 -18.97 34.17 31.25
C ALA A 39 -19.29 35.56 31.81
N PRO A 40 -19.97 35.65 32.97
CA PRO A 40 -20.19 36.93 33.64
C PRO A 40 -18.84 37.62 33.89
N PRO A 41 -18.76 38.95 33.76
CA PRO A 41 -17.52 39.68 33.98
C PRO A 41 -16.99 39.39 35.39
N PRO A 42 -15.67 39.18 35.55
CA PRO A 42 -15.08 38.92 36.85
C PRO A 42 -15.41 40.08 37.81
N PRO A 43 -15.78 39.78 39.07
CA PRO A 43 -15.99 40.81 40.09
C PRO A 43 -14.75 41.72 40.19
N PRO A 44 -14.91 43.04 40.38
CA PRO A 44 -13.80 43.96 40.49
C PRO A 44 -12.85 43.50 41.61
N GLU A 45 -11.62 43.19 41.21
CA GLU A 45 -10.55 42.76 42.09
C GLU A 45 -10.16 43.94 43.00
N ILE A 46 -10.71 43.95 44.22
CA ILE A 46 -10.35 44.92 45.24
C ILE A 46 -8.87 44.71 45.55
N ALA A 47 -8.06 45.67 45.11
CA ALA A 47 -6.63 45.73 45.33
C ALA A 47 -6.29 45.55 46.82
N ARG A 48 -5.96 44.32 47.21
CA ARG A 48 -5.31 44.04 48.49
C ARG A 48 -3.83 44.39 48.32
N THR A 49 -3.45 45.52 48.91
CA THR A 49 -2.08 45.85 49.25
C THR A 49 -1.52 44.78 50.20
N VAL A 50 -0.78 43.82 49.68
CA VAL A 50 0.00 42.88 50.48
C VAL A 50 1.44 43.40 50.61
N PRO A 51 1.97 43.56 51.83
CA PRO A 51 3.32 44.01 52.06
C PRO A 51 4.33 42.93 51.74
N LEU A 52 5.44 43.36 51.14
CA LEU A 52 6.70 42.65 50.99
C LEU A 52 7.07 41.89 52.29
N LYS A 53 7.05 40.56 52.28
CA LYS A 53 7.96 39.78 53.14
C LYS A 53 8.26 38.41 52.55
N ALA A 54 9.56 38.16 52.47
CA ALA A 54 10.25 36.98 51.98
C ALA A 54 9.73 35.68 52.63
N VAL A 55 9.57 34.64 51.81
CA VAL A 55 10.35 33.39 51.86
C VAL A 55 10.12 32.70 50.51
N GLN A 56 11.19 32.59 49.72
CA GLN A 56 11.25 31.67 48.58
C GLN A 56 11.31 30.25 49.14
N GLU A 57 10.26 29.48 48.91
CA GLU A 57 10.30 28.03 48.95
C GLU A 57 10.27 27.54 47.49
N PRO A 58 11.33 26.93 46.96
CA PRO A 58 11.35 26.44 45.59
C PRO A 58 10.46 25.20 45.50
N GLN A 59 9.21 25.39 45.07
CA GLN A 59 8.32 24.29 44.75
C GLN A 59 8.88 23.50 43.57
N SER A 60 9.44 22.35 43.95
CA SER A 60 9.61 21.13 43.18
C SER A 60 8.34 20.78 42.39
N ASN A 61 8.23 21.27 41.16
CA ASN A 61 7.47 20.61 40.09
C ASN A 61 8.45 19.79 39.23
N ALA A 62 8.98 18.74 39.85
CA ALA A 62 9.61 17.61 39.19
C ALA A 62 8.54 16.76 38.48
N GLY A 63 7.93 17.31 37.43
CA GLY A 63 7.22 16.54 36.42
C GLY A 63 8.19 16.32 35.26
N THR A 64 9.04 15.32 35.43
CA THR A 64 10.17 14.92 34.58
C THR A 64 9.83 14.95 33.09
N ARG A 65 10.01 16.11 32.45
CA ARG A 65 10.38 16.20 31.04
C ARG A 65 11.79 15.62 30.99
N ALA A 66 11.87 14.29 30.87
CA ALA A 66 13.08 13.58 30.46
C ALA A 66 13.38 13.99 29.01
N GLU A 67 13.79 15.24 28.86
CA GLU A 67 14.58 15.69 27.73
C GLU A 67 15.84 14.86 27.81
N SER A 68 15.87 13.81 26.99
CA SER A 68 16.97 12.87 26.89
C SER A 68 18.18 13.63 26.35
N ILE A 69 18.86 14.36 27.23
CA ILE A 69 20.24 14.77 27.07
C ILE A 69 21.07 13.49 27.21
N VAL A 70 20.96 12.60 26.22
CA VAL A 70 21.97 11.57 26.03
C VAL A 70 23.17 12.34 25.49
N SER A 71 24.08 12.62 26.42
CA SER A 71 25.35 13.27 26.19
C SER A 71 26.09 12.60 25.04
N SER A 72 26.24 13.32 23.93
CA SER A 72 27.07 13.00 22.77
C SER A 72 28.58 13.11 23.07
N SER A 73 28.99 12.80 24.30
CA SER A 73 30.36 13.05 24.78
C SER A 73 31.34 11.89 24.58
N TYR A 74 30.93 10.76 24.01
CA TYR A 74 31.88 9.75 23.52
C TYR A 74 32.25 10.05 22.07
N ARG A 75 33.08 11.09 21.94
CA ARG A 75 33.69 11.60 20.71
C ARG A 75 34.84 10.67 20.29
N GLY A 76 34.50 9.45 19.89
CA GLY A 76 35.20 8.74 18.82
C GLY A 76 34.29 8.87 17.62
N GLU A 77 34.54 9.87 16.77
CA GLU A 77 33.63 10.38 15.73
C GLU A 77 33.49 9.39 14.55
N LEU A 78 32.94 8.21 14.81
CA LEU A 78 32.47 7.29 13.78
C LEU A 78 31.20 7.88 13.20
N ARG A 79 31.35 8.72 12.17
CA ARG A 79 30.22 9.25 11.41
C ARG A 79 29.53 8.07 10.73
N PRO A 80 28.25 7.77 11.04
CA PRO A 80 27.52 6.74 10.32
C PRO A 80 27.51 7.12 8.84
N GLN A 81 28.12 6.28 8.00
CA GLN A 81 28.24 6.56 6.57
C GLN A 81 26.93 6.28 5.82
N PHE A 82 26.02 5.50 6.41
CA PHE A 82 24.75 5.14 5.78
C PHE A 82 23.61 5.01 6.79
N ALA A 83 22.58 5.83 6.60
CA ALA A 83 21.33 5.77 7.36
C ALA A 83 20.14 5.75 6.41
N VAL A 84 19.34 4.69 6.46
CA VAL A 84 18.09 4.56 5.69
C VAL A 84 16.92 4.72 6.66
N THR A 85 16.12 5.77 6.45
CA THR A 85 14.87 5.99 7.21
C THR A 85 13.70 5.43 6.41
N LEU A 86 12.92 4.54 7.00
CA LEU A 86 11.72 4.00 6.36
C LEU A 86 10.57 4.99 6.52
N HIS A 87 10.28 5.77 5.47
CA HIS A 87 9.16 6.70 5.48
C HIS A 87 7.83 5.96 5.30
N PRO A 88 6.85 6.09 6.23
CA PRO A 88 5.57 5.39 6.13
C PRO A 88 4.80 5.69 4.84
N GLU A 89 4.95 6.90 4.30
CA GLU A 89 4.31 7.29 3.04
C GLU A 89 4.85 6.47 1.86
N VAL A 90 6.17 6.27 1.78
CA VAL A 90 6.79 5.48 0.72
C VAL A 90 6.35 4.02 0.82
N VAL A 91 6.35 3.44 2.03
CA VAL A 91 5.91 2.06 2.25
C VAL A 91 4.47 1.85 1.81
N ARG A 92 3.57 2.78 2.16
CA ARG A 92 2.15 2.74 1.77
C ARG A 92 1.93 2.79 0.27
N TRP A 93 2.79 3.50 -0.47
CA TRP A 93 2.73 3.59 -1.93
C TRP A 93 3.45 2.44 -2.65
N THR A 94 4.32 1.72 -1.94
CA THR A 94 5.13 0.65 -2.53
C THR A 94 4.26 -0.51 -3.01
N VAL A 95 3.24 -0.92 -2.24
CA VAL A 95 2.36 -2.05 -2.64
C VAL A 95 1.54 -1.72 -3.90
N PRO A 96 0.79 -0.59 -3.97
CA PRO A 96 0.15 -0.14 -5.21
C PRO A 96 1.10 -0.03 -6.40
N GLY A 97 2.29 0.55 -6.18
CA GLY A 97 3.30 0.72 -7.22
C GLY A 97 3.79 -0.63 -7.77
N CYS A 98 4.06 -1.60 -6.89
CA CYS A 98 4.45 -2.95 -7.30
C CYS A 98 3.34 -3.65 -8.08
N LEU A 99 2.08 -3.57 -7.63
CA LEU A 99 0.94 -4.17 -8.33
C LEU A 99 0.75 -3.59 -9.74
N LEU A 100 0.88 -2.26 -9.88
CA LEU A 100 0.79 -1.59 -11.18
C LEU A 100 1.94 -1.99 -12.11
N LEU A 101 3.18 -2.01 -11.61
CA LEU A 101 4.34 -2.42 -12.41
C LEU A 101 4.26 -3.89 -12.82
N MET A 102 3.82 -4.78 -11.92
CA MET A 102 3.57 -6.18 -12.25
C MET A 102 2.51 -6.32 -13.34
N PHE A 103 1.43 -5.53 -13.27
CA PHE A 103 0.42 -5.53 -14.33
C PHE A 103 1.00 -5.11 -15.68
N ILE A 104 1.85 -4.09 -15.71
CA ILE A 104 2.56 -3.67 -16.92
C ILE A 104 3.47 -4.79 -17.44
N PHE A 105 4.21 -5.47 -16.55
CA PHE A 105 5.12 -6.56 -16.91
C PHE A 105 4.43 -7.84 -17.39
N LEU A 106 3.11 -8.00 -17.21
CA LEU A 106 2.35 -9.08 -17.85
C LEU A 106 2.40 -9.01 -19.38
N PHE A 107 2.57 -7.81 -19.95
CA PHE A 107 2.59 -7.62 -21.40
C PHE A 107 4.00 -7.80 -22.00
N PHE A 108 5.02 -8.00 -21.18
CA PHE A 108 6.39 -8.24 -21.64
C PHE A 108 6.67 -9.75 -21.78
N PRO A 109 7.63 -10.16 -22.62
CA PRO A 109 8.00 -11.57 -22.79
C PRO A 109 8.54 -12.15 -21.48
N TRP A 110 7.91 -13.18 -20.94
CA TRP A 110 8.36 -13.91 -19.75
C TRP A 110 9.27 -15.07 -20.11
N ILE A 111 8.98 -15.72 -21.24
CA ILE A 111 9.75 -16.80 -21.81
C ILE A 111 10.10 -16.43 -23.24
N SER A 112 11.36 -16.66 -23.59
CA SER A 112 11.85 -16.49 -24.96
C SER A 112 12.82 -17.60 -25.32
N SER A 113 12.79 -18.04 -26.57
CA SER A 113 13.81 -18.89 -27.18
C SER A 113 14.45 -18.14 -28.36
N PRO A 114 15.65 -17.58 -28.20
CA PRO A 114 16.38 -16.95 -29.30
C PRO A 114 17.04 -18.02 -30.19
N LEU A 115 16.81 -17.94 -31.50
CA LEU A 115 17.44 -18.78 -32.51
C LEU A 115 18.03 -17.87 -33.60
N GLU A 116 19.35 -17.93 -33.80
CA GLU A 116 20.06 -17.20 -34.87
C GLU A 116 19.80 -15.67 -34.89
N GLY A 117 19.66 -15.05 -33.72
CA GLY A 117 19.40 -13.60 -33.60
C GLY A 117 17.96 -13.18 -33.88
N LYS A 118 17.05 -14.14 -34.14
CA LYS A 118 15.60 -13.93 -34.14
C LYS A 118 14.97 -14.69 -32.97
N TYR A 119 13.82 -14.24 -32.49
CA TYR A 119 13.07 -15.00 -31.49
C TYR A 119 12.28 -16.09 -32.20
N ALA A 120 12.63 -17.36 -31.97
CA ALA A 120 11.83 -18.48 -32.48
C ALA A 120 10.49 -18.57 -31.75
N PHE A 121 10.48 -18.20 -30.47
CA PHE A 121 9.30 -18.22 -29.62
C PHE A 121 9.37 -17.14 -28.55
N THR A 122 8.28 -16.41 -28.34
CA THR A 122 8.06 -15.49 -27.21
C THR A 122 6.69 -15.75 -26.60
N GLN A 123 6.64 -15.78 -25.27
CA GLN A 123 5.38 -15.85 -24.53
C GLN A 123 5.38 -14.77 -23.45
N THR A 124 4.41 -13.87 -23.50
CA THR A 124 4.18 -12.85 -22.46
C THR A 124 3.43 -13.46 -21.28
N GLY A 125 3.40 -12.78 -20.13
CA GLY A 125 2.57 -13.22 -18.99
C GLY A 125 1.08 -13.28 -19.34
N PHE A 126 0.58 -12.30 -20.09
CA PHE A 126 -0.77 -12.29 -20.66
C PHE A 126 -0.98 -13.46 -21.63
N GLY A 127 -0.01 -13.70 -22.52
CA GLY A 127 -0.04 -14.82 -23.44
C GLY A 127 -0.07 -16.19 -22.74
N ALA A 128 0.68 -16.35 -21.65
CA ALA A 128 0.64 -17.54 -20.81
C ALA A 128 -0.72 -17.73 -20.12
N ALA A 129 -1.40 -16.64 -19.74
CA ALA A 129 -2.72 -16.68 -19.14
C ALA A 129 -3.80 -17.13 -20.14
N PHE A 130 -3.79 -16.57 -21.35
CA PHE A 130 -4.90 -16.74 -22.30
C PHE A 130 -4.56 -17.59 -23.53
N GLY A 131 -3.37 -18.19 -23.59
CA GLY A 131 -2.93 -19.03 -24.69
C GLY A 131 -2.51 -18.27 -25.95
N TYR A 132 -2.22 -16.97 -25.84
CA TYR A 132 -1.68 -16.19 -26.96
C TYR A 132 -0.16 -16.38 -27.07
N ALA A 133 0.30 -16.74 -28.26
CA ALA A 133 1.69 -16.66 -28.67
C ALA A 133 1.78 -15.70 -29.86
N GLU A 134 2.84 -14.89 -29.92
CA GLU A 134 3.09 -14.00 -31.05
C GLU A 134 3.42 -14.80 -32.34
N PRO A 135 3.22 -14.21 -33.52
CA PRO A 135 2.57 -14.83 -34.69
C PRO A 135 3.38 -15.85 -35.50
N THR A 136 4.53 -16.32 -35.00
CA THR A 136 5.34 -17.31 -35.74
C THR A 136 5.01 -18.77 -35.42
N ALA A 137 4.19 -19.04 -34.40
CA ALA A 137 3.80 -20.41 -34.01
C ALA A 137 2.26 -20.55 -33.99
N GLU A 138 1.68 -21.15 -35.04
CA GLU A 138 0.28 -21.60 -35.06
C GLU A 138 0.14 -23.01 -34.44
N PRO A 139 0.23 -23.13 -33.12
CA PRO A 139 -0.98 -23.54 -32.42
C PRO A 139 -1.18 -22.80 -31.10
N SER A 140 -2.46 -22.61 -30.75
CA SER A 140 -2.89 -22.06 -29.47
C SER A 140 -2.27 -22.86 -28.31
N LEU A 141 -1.36 -22.23 -27.57
CA LEU A 141 -0.85 -22.84 -26.34
C LEU A 141 -2.02 -22.97 -25.36
N ARG A 142 -2.06 -24.08 -24.63
CA ARG A 142 -3.05 -24.25 -23.56
C ARG A 142 -2.82 -23.17 -22.50
N PRO A 143 -3.87 -22.46 -22.06
CA PRO A 143 -3.74 -21.48 -21.01
C PRO A 143 -3.26 -22.14 -19.72
N ALA A 144 -2.34 -21.50 -19.00
CA ALA A 144 -1.89 -21.96 -17.70
C ALA A 144 -2.88 -21.46 -16.62
N PRO A 145 -3.67 -22.34 -15.97
CA PRO A 145 -4.75 -21.91 -15.06
C PRO A 145 -4.22 -21.07 -13.88
N TRP A 146 -3.03 -21.39 -13.38
CA TRP A 146 -2.39 -20.62 -12.31
C TRP A 146 -1.98 -19.22 -12.75
N VAL A 147 -1.60 -19.03 -14.02
CA VAL A 147 -1.30 -17.71 -14.59
C VAL A 147 -2.57 -16.89 -14.76
N ILE A 148 -3.70 -17.51 -15.12
CA ILE A 148 -5.01 -16.85 -15.11
C ILE A 148 -5.35 -16.36 -13.71
N LEU A 149 -5.20 -17.20 -12.68
CA LEU A 149 -5.47 -16.81 -11.30
C LEU A 149 -4.54 -15.66 -10.86
N PHE A 150 -3.25 -15.75 -11.18
CA PHE A 150 -2.30 -14.66 -10.95
C PHE A 150 -2.75 -13.35 -11.63
N PHE A 151 -3.12 -13.41 -12.91
CA PHE A 151 -3.62 -12.26 -13.68
C PHE A 151 -4.83 -11.62 -13.01
N LEU A 152 -5.83 -12.42 -12.63
CA LEU A 152 -7.05 -11.92 -11.98
C LEU A 152 -6.75 -11.26 -10.63
N VAL A 153 -5.84 -11.84 -9.85
CA VAL A 153 -5.42 -11.27 -8.56
C VAL A 153 -4.69 -9.94 -8.76
N VAL A 154 -3.75 -9.86 -9.70
CA VAL A 154 -3.03 -8.61 -10.00
C VAL A 154 -4.00 -7.54 -10.50
N LEU A 155 -4.93 -7.89 -11.41
CA LEU A 155 -5.94 -6.97 -11.91
C LEU A 155 -6.84 -6.45 -10.79
N ALA A 156 -7.36 -7.33 -9.93
CA ALA A 156 -8.14 -6.95 -8.76
C ALA A 156 -7.33 -6.04 -7.81
N GLY A 157 -6.04 -6.32 -7.64
CA GLY A 157 -5.11 -5.48 -6.87
C GLY A 157 -4.91 -4.09 -7.43
N VAL A 158 -4.76 -3.95 -8.75
CA VAL A 158 -4.66 -2.66 -9.42
C VAL A 158 -5.95 -1.87 -9.27
N LEU A 159 -7.10 -2.50 -9.51
CA LEU A 159 -8.41 -1.85 -9.34
C LEU A 159 -8.65 -1.41 -7.89
N ALA A 160 -8.34 -2.26 -6.92
CA ALA A 160 -8.41 -1.91 -5.50
C ALA A 160 -7.47 -0.75 -5.15
N SER A 161 -6.23 -0.77 -5.66
CA SER A 161 -5.24 0.28 -5.44
C SER A 161 -5.70 1.62 -6.01
N VAL A 162 -6.24 1.64 -7.23
CA VAL A 162 -6.80 2.84 -7.86
C VAL A 162 -8.01 3.34 -7.08
N GLY A 163 -8.94 2.46 -6.70
CA GLY A 163 -10.13 2.83 -5.92
C GLY A 163 -9.78 3.42 -4.55
N LEU A 164 -8.85 2.81 -3.82
CA LEU A 164 -8.38 3.30 -2.51
C LEU A 164 -7.59 4.61 -2.62
N THR A 165 -6.83 4.77 -3.69
CA THR A 165 -6.12 6.03 -4.01
C THR A 165 -7.11 7.15 -4.33
N ALA A 166 -8.08 6.87 -5.20
CA ALA A 166 -9.16 7.77 -5.56
C ALA A 166 -9.97 8.18 -4.33
N HIS A 167 -10.32 7.22 -3.45
CA HIS A 167 -10.96 7.48 -2.16
C HIS A 167 -10.19 8.51 -1.33
N ARG A 168 -8.87 8.33 -1.18
CA ARG A 168 -8.03 9.22 -0.38
C ARG A 168 -7.92 10.65 -0.94
N PHE A 169 -7.91 10.82 -2.26
CA PHE A 169 -7.69 12.13 -2.88
C PHE A 169 -8.96 12.85 -3.33
N LEU A 170 -9.99 12.12 -3.77
CA LEU A 170 -11.22 12.70 -4.30
C LEU A 170 -12.23 13.00 -3.20
N LEU A 171 -12.39 12.14 -2.20
CA LEU A 171 -13.43 12.32 -1.18
C LEU A 171 -13.27 13.56 -0.32
N PRO A 172 -12.05 13.97 0.10
CA PRO A 172 -11.92 15.23 0.83
C PRO A 172 -12.40 16.44 0.00
N ARG A 173 -12.46 16.30 -1.33
CA ARG A 173 -12.91 17.35 -2.26
C ARG A 173 -14.39 17.22 -2.64
N THR A 174 -14.98 16.05 -2.51
CA THR A 174 -16.37 15.78 -2.89
C THR A 174 -17.21 15.53 -1.65
N SER A 175 -18.30 16.27 -1.44
CA SER A 175 -19.25 16.07 -0.33
C SER A 175 -20.10 14.79 -0.44
N VAL A 176 -19.64 13.81 -1.22
CA VAL A 176 -20.35 12.56 -1.48
C VAL A 176 -20.16 11.63 -0.29
N THR A 177 -21.26 11.29 0.39
CA THR A 177 -21.29 10.26 1.43
C THR A 177 -21.17 8.89 0.79
N LEU A 178 -20.07 8.18 1.07
CA LEU A 178 -19.89 6.82 0.58
C LEU A 178 -20.78 5.81 1.33
N PRO A 179 -21.12 4.68 0.68
CA PRO A 179 -21.72 3.55 1.38
C PRO A 179 -20.82 3.06 2.53
N PRO A 180 -21.37 2.68 3.70
CA PRO A 180 -20.60 2.28 4.89
C PRO A 180 -19.69 1.06 4.66
N ILE A 181 -20.02 0.23 3.67
CA ILE A 181 -19.20 -0.92 3.27
C ILE A 181 -17.84 -0.45 2.73
N VAL A 182 -17.81 0.63 1.94
CA VAL A 182 -16.57 1.15 1.33
C VAL A 182 -15.66 1.76 2.39
N ASP A 183 -16.24 2.47 3.37
CA ASP A 183 -15.48 3.08 4.47
C ASP A 183 -14.84 2.02 5.38
N SER A 184 -15.58 0.94 5.67
CA SER A 184 -15.05 -0.22 6.40
C SER A 184 -13.85 -0.85 5.66
N ILE A 185 -13.96 -1.04 4.34
CA ILE A 185 -12.87 -1.59 3.51
C ILE A 185 -11.67 -0.62 3.45
N ALA A 186 -11.91 0.69 3.34
CA ALA A 186 -10.86 1.70 3.28
C ALA A 186 -9.99 1.71 4.54
N ASN A 187 -10.58 1.49 5.71
CA ASN A 187 -9.86 1.37 6.98
C ASN A 187 -9.01 0.08 7.07
N HIS A 188 -9.39 -0.97 6.34
CA HIS A 188 -8.65 -2.23 6.25
C HIS A 188 -7.74 -2.33 5.02
N ARG A 189 -7.43 -1.21 4.34
CA ARG A 189 -6.67 -1.18 3.08
C ARG A 189 -5.39 -2.01 3.09
N THR A 190 -4.65 -1.97 4.20
CA THR A 190 -3.34 -2.60 4.34
C THR A 190 -3.47 -4.12 4.32
N TYR A 191 -4.51 -4.64 4.97
CA TYR A 191 -4.85 -6.06 4.94
C TYR A 191 -5.32 -6.51 3.57
N VAL A 192 -6.18 -5.72 2.91
CA VAL A 192 -6.71 -6.05 1.58
C VAL A 192 -5.58 -6.10 0.55
N LEU A 193 -4.78 -5.04 0.44
CA LEU A 193 -3.66 -4.99 -0.51
C LEU A 193 -2.56 -5.98 -0.16
N GLY A 194 -2.26 -6.18 1.12
CA GLY A 194 -1.29 -7.18 1.56
C GLY A 194 -1.70 -8.61 1.24
N THR A 195 -2.98 -8.95 1.40
CA THR A 195 -3.53 -10.27 1.04
C THR A 195 -3.45 -10.49 -0.48
N ILE A 196 -3.81 -9.48 -1.26
CA ILE A 196 -3.72 -9.54 -2.73
C ILE A 196 -2.26 -9.73 -3.18
N ALA A 197 -1.33 -8.95 -2.62
CA ALA A 197 0.10 -9.09 -2.92
C ALA A 197 0.64 -10.47 -2.56
N LEU A 198 0.24 -11.03 -1.40
CA LEU A 198 0.61 -12.37 -0.97
C LEU A 198 0.07 -13.44 -1.93
N LEU A 199 -1.20 -13.37 -2.30
CA LEU A 199 -1.79 -14.30 -3.27
C LEU A 199 -1.09 -14.23 -4.63
N ALA A 200 -0.78 -13.02 -5.11
CA ALA A 200 -0.03 -12.82 -6.35
C ALA A 200 1.36 -13.46 -6.26
N PHE A 201 2.09 -13.27 -5.14
CA PHE A 201 3.39 -13.90 -4.91
C PHE A 201 3.28 -15.44 -4.89
N LEU A 202 2.29 -15.99 -4.17
CA LEU A 202 2.09 -17.44 -4.06
C LEU A 202 1.74 -18.08 -5.40
N PHE A 203 0.81 -17.51 -6.18
CA PHE A 203 0.46 -18.05 -7.49
C PHE A 203 1.61 -17.97 -8.48
N LEU A 204 2.36 -16.86 -8.50
CA LEU A 204 3.55 -16.75 -9.36
C LEU A 204 4.66 -17.71 -8.91
N GLY A 205 4.88 -17.86 -7.60
CA GLY A 205 5.84 -18.81 -7.05
C GLY A 205 5.48 -20.26 -7.39
N LEU A 206 4.21 -20.63 -7.24
CA LEU A 206 3.71 -21.96 -7.64
C LEU A 206 3.90 -22.18 -9.15
N GLN A 207 3.60 -21.17 -9.97
CA GLN A 207 3.82 -21.22 -11.41
C GLN A 207 5.30 -21.42 -11.77
N MET A 208 6.22 -20.79 -11.03
CA MET A 208 7.67 -20.95 -11.24
C MET A 208 8.15 -22.38 -10.95
N VAL A 209 7.49 -23.08 -10.02
CA VAL A 209 7.78 -24.48 -9.65
C VAL A 209 7.15 -25.46 -10.64
N MET A 210 5.89 -25.24 -11.01
CA MET A 210 5.14 -26.11 -11.93
C MET A 210 5.61 -25.98 -13.39
N GLY A 211 6.24 -24.84 -13.72
CA GLY A 211 6.64 -24.49 -15.07
C GLY A 211 5.51 -23.87 -15.89
N PHE A 212 5.89 -23.23 -16.99
CA PHE A 212 4.94 -22.58 -17.91
C PHE A 212 4.41 -23.53 -18.96
N SER A 213 3.29 -23.17 -19.60
CA SER A 213 2.70 -23.98 -20.67
C SER A 213 3.68 -24.18 -21.84
N ALA A 214 4.56 -23.21 -22.10
CA ALA A 214 5.65 -23.33 -23.06
C ALA A 214 6.79 -24.28 -22.62
N GLU A 215 6.94 -24.53 -21.31
CA GLU A 215 7.92 -25.47 -20.76
C GLU A 215 7.37 -26.92 -20.72
N ALA A 216 6.07 -27.12 -21.00
CA ALA A 216 5.42 -28.43 -20.98
C ALA A 216 5.91 -29.33 -22.12
N LYS A 217 5.85 -30.66 -21.90
CA LYS A 217 6.37 -31.69 -22.82
C LYS A 217 5.74 -31.65 -24.23
N ASP A 218 4.58 -31.03 -24.38
CA ASP A 218 3.83 -30.97 -25.65
C ASP A 218 4.26 -29.80 -26.56
N PHE A 219 5.30 -29.04 -26.21
CA PHE A 219 5.78 -27.93 -27.03
C PHE A 219 6.19 -28.34 -28.46
N THR A 220 6.55 -29.61 -28.67
CA THR A 220 6.87 -30.18 -29.99
C THR A 220 5.72 -30.07 -30.98
N ALA A 221 4.48 -30.12 -30.52
CA ALA A 221 3.30 -29.94 -31.36
C ALA A 221 3.18 -28.51 -31.90
N ALA A 222 3.86 -27.54 -31.28
CA ALA A 222 3.83 -26.12 -31.66
C ALA A 222 4.99 -25.68 -32.56
N VAL A 223 5.91 -26.58 -32.85
CA VAL A 223 7.06 -26.29 -33.71
C VAL A 223 6.57 -26.21 -35.17
N PRO A 224 6.79 -25.08 -35.88
CA PRO A 224 6.36 -24.93 -37.27
C PRO A 224 6.93 -26.03 -38.17
N GLU A 225 6.15 -26.50 -39.16
CA GLU A 225 6.52 -27.69 -39.97
C GLU A 225 7.91 -27.63 -40.61
N HIS A 226 8.42 -26.44 -40.92
CA HIS A 226 9.77 -26.30 -41.49
C HIS A 226 10.92 -26.76 -40.56
N PHE A 227 10.63 -27.06 -39.29
CA PHE A 227 11.57 -27.64 -38.34
C PHE A 227 11.27 -29.13 -38.06
N LYS A 228 10.47 -29.82 -38.88
CA LYS A 228 10.17 -31.26 -38.69
C LYS A 228 11.35 -32.19 -38.98
N ASP A 229 12.34 -31.74 -39.76
CA ASP A 229 13.54 -32.52 -40.09
C ASP A 229 14.64 -32.43 -39.02
N VAL A 230 14.36 -31.79 -37.88
CA VAL A 230 15.36 -31.55 -36.85
C VAL A 230 15.60 -32.84 -36.04
N PRO A 231 16.86 -33.21 -35.72
CA PRO A 231 17.22 -34.45 -35.04
C PRO A 231 16.41 -34.74 -33.78
N LYS A 232 16.30 -36.02 -33.40
CA LYS A 232 15.54 -36.50 -32.22
C LYS A 232 15.93 -35.82 -30.90
N ASP A 233 17.09 -35.19 -30.83
CA ASP A 233 17.56 -34.42 -29.67
C ASP A 233 17.03 -32.97 -29.63
N PHE A 234 16.23 -32.54 -30.61
CA PHE A 234 15.69 -31.19 -30.72
C PHE A 234 14.93 -30.76 -29.47
N ASP A 235 14.17 -31.67 -28.85
CA ASP A 235 13.46 -31.38 -27.60
C ASP A 235 14.39 -30.98 -26.46
N GLN A 236 15.54 -31.63 -26.37
CA GLN A 236 16.54 -31.32 -25.35
C GLN A 236 17.20 -29.98 -25.65
N ILE A 237 17.48 -29.72 -26.94
CA ILE A 237 18.05 -28.44 -27.40
C ILE A 237 17.06 -27.30 -27.13
N MET A 238 15.78 -27.45 -27.48
CA MET A 238 14.75 -26.42 -27.26
C MET A 238 14.51 -26.16 -25.77
N LYS A 239 14.52 -27.20 -24.94
CA LYS A 239 14.47 -27.04 -23.47
C LYS A 239 15.69 -26.31 -22.91
N ALA A 240 16.87 -26.54 -23.49
CA ALA A 240 18.08 -25.82 -23.11
C ALA A 240 18.06 -24.34 -23.57
N LEU A 241 17.38 -24.05 -24.68
CA LEU A 241 17.25 -22.69 -25.25
C LEU A 241 16.10 -21.87 -24.64
N LEU A 242 15.14 -22.52 -23.96
CA LEU A 242 14.07 -21.84 -23.24
C LEU A 242 14.66 -21.07 -22.06
N HIS A 243 14.64 -19.74 -22.16
CA HIS A 243 15.15 -18.87 -21.13
C HIS A 243 14.03 -18.04 -20.49
N ARG A 244 14.01 -18.06 -19.16
CA ARG A 244 13.21 -17.15 -18.33
C ARG A 244 13.84 -15.77 -18.41
N THR A 245 13.10 -14.82 -18.96
CA THR A 245 13.57 -13.46 -19.24
C THR A 245 13.79 -12.65 -17.95
N VAL A 246 14.41 -11.48 -18.10
CA VAL A 246 14.53 -10.51 -17.01
C VAL A 246 13.16 -10.03 -16.50
N TRP A 247 12.15 -9.93 -17.36
CA TRP A 247 10.82 -9.42 -17.01
C TRP A 247 10.09 -10.32 -16.01
N LEU A 248 10.18 -11.63 -16.19
CA LEU A 248 9.63 -12.60 -15.24
C LEU A 248 10.33 -12.49 -13.88
N LYS A 249 11.67 -12.37 -13.87
CA LYS A 249 12.46 -12.18 -12.64
C LYS A 249 12.10 -10.88 -11.92
N MET A 250 11.90 -9.79 -12.67
CA MET A 250 11.48 -8.50 -12.11
C MET A 250 10.06 -8.57 -11.55
N THR A 251 9.12 -9.22 -12.25
CA THR A 251 7.75 -9.45 -11.74
C THR A 251 7.77 -10.24 -10.42
N PHE A 252 8.57 -11.30 -10.34
CA PHE A 252 8.74 -12.08 -9.11
C PHE A 252 9.40 -11.29 -7.98
N THR A 253 10.38 -10.46 -8.30
CA THR A 253 11.04 -9.60 -7.31
C THR A 253 10.07 -8.53 -6.79
N LEU A 254 9.28 -7.92 -7.68
CA LEU A 254 8.25 -6.94 -7.32
C LEU A 254 7.15 -7.54 -6.46
N SER A 255 6.71 -8.78 -6.72
CA SER A 255 5.71 -9.44 -5.86
C SER A 255 6.25 -9.67 -4.45
N LEU A 256 7.52 -10.11 -4.32
CA LEU A 256 8.18 -10.23 -3.03
C LEU A 256 8.32 -8.88 -2.31
N ILE A 257 8.77 -7.83 -3.02
CA ILE A 257 8.85 -6.47 -2.46
C ILE A 257 7.47 -5.99 -2.00
N GLY A 258 6.42 -6.24 -2.78
CA GLY A 258 5.05 -5.90 -2.42
C GLY A 258 4.59 -6.59 -1.12
N VAL A 259 4.91 -7.88 -0.95
CA VAL A 259 4.62 -8.61 0.30
C VAL A 259 5.39 -8.02 1.49
N LEU A 260 6.70 -7.79 1.33
CA LEU A 260 7.53 -7.22 2.39
C LEU A 260 7.09 -5.80 2.77
N ALA A 261 6.69 -4.98 1.80
CA ALA A 261 6.17 -3.64 2.03
C ALA A 261 4.82 -3.67 2.76
N ALA A 262 3.93 -4.62 2.42
CA ALA A 262 2.66 -4.78 3.13
C ALA A 262 2.88 -5.21 4.59
N LEU A 263 3.82 -6.13 4.84
CA LEU A 263 4.21 -6.53 6.21
C LEU A 263 4.82 -5.35 6.97
N ALA A 264 5.64 -4.55 6.32
CA ALA A 264 6.23 -3.35 6.92
C ALA A 264 5.16 -2.30 7.26
N ASP A 265 4.20 -2.03 6.37
CA ASP A 265 3.10 -1.08 6.64
C ASP A 265 2.24 -1.56 7.82
N PHE A 266 1.88 -2.85 7.83
CA PHE A 266 1.15 -3.46 8.95
C PHE A 266 1.91 -3.35 10.28
N TRP A 267 3.24 -3.56 10.26
CA TRP A 267 4.07 -3.40 11.45
C TRP A 267 4.15 -1.94 11.91
N LEU A 268 4.21 -0.98 10.98
CA LEU A 268 4.21 0.45 11.28
C LEU A 268 2.87 0.90 11.89
N GLU A 269 1.74 0.38 11.39
CA GLU A 269 0.40 0.68 11.93
C GLU A 269 0.25 0.25 13.40
N ARG A 270 0.90 -0.84 13.81
CA ARG A 270 0.91 -1.31 15.20
C ARG A 270 1.78 -0.48 16.15
N ARG A 271 2.51 0.52 15.65
CA ARG A 271 3.39 1.39 16.45
C ARG A 271 2.92 2.85 16.46
N PRO A 272 1.70 3.15 16.94
CA PRO A 272 1.28 4.53 17.10
C PRO A 272 2.28 5.27 18.03
N ASN A 273 2.65 6.49 17.66
CA ASN A 273 3.53 7.40 18.40
C ASN A 273 5.03 7.04 18.48
N ARG A 274 5.53 6.07 17.69
CA ARG A 274 6.98 5.80 17.61
C ARG A 274 7.61 6.51 16.40
N PRO A 275 8.85 7.01 16.50
CA PRO A 275 9.56 7.53 15.34
C PRO A 275 9.74 6.44 14.27
N PRO A 276 9.83 6.81 12.98
CA PRO A 276 10.03 5.86 11.90
C PRO A 276 11.33 5.06 12.13
N PRO A 277 11.35 3.76 11.81
CA PRO A 277 12.54 2.94 12.00
C PRO A 277 13.66 3.46 11.09
N ARG A 278 14.88 3.47 11.64
CA ARG A 278 16.09 3.87 10.95
C ARG A 278 17.08 2.70 10.99
N LEU A 279 17.56 2.33 9.81
CA LEU A 279 18.63 1.36 9.64
C LEU A 279 19.94 2.16 9.53
N VAL A 280 20.79 2.06 10.54
CA VAL A 280 22.10 2.71 10.57
C VAL A 280 23.15 1.61 10.44
N ALA A 281 23.97 1.69 9.40
CA ALA A 281 25.08 0.78 9.20
C ALA A 281 26.39 1.48 9.59
N GLU A 282 27.09 0.89 10.54
CA GLU A 282 28.44 1.27 10.96
C GLU A 282 29.40 0.25 10.36
N TRP A 283 30.35 0.68 9.55
CA TRP A 283 31.40 -0.15 8.98
C TRP A 283 32.75 0.55 9.07
#